data_AF-A0A0V0Q1Z2-F1
#
_entry.id   AF-A0A0V0Q1Z2-F1
#
_cell.length_a   1.000
_cell.length_b   1.000
_cell.length_c   1.000
_cell.angle_alpha   90.00
_cell.angle_beta   90.00
_cell.angle_gamma   90.00
#
_symmetry.space_group_name_H-M   'P 1'
#
loop_
_entity.id
_entity.type
_entity.pdbx_description
1 polymer ?
#
loop_
_entity_poly.entity_id
_entity_poly.type
_entity_poly.pdbx_seq_one_letter_code
_entity_poly.pdbx_strand_id
1 'polypeptide(L)'
;MRDDAMQAERLGAALVSRRCGLVRELAPQGRGPEEPCPPHLWTATLAHYDFRAAGPSERLNAGKGRTEAEARLSALGEAIERYSAYHWDAARIRVGPALPGAITPADCVLHSEAQYRAGLPYLRWSPTTETSWIAGVELPSGRPVDLPAGLVYLLSPLPRPEDHVAAVTSNGLAAGPDLTRAVIGGLCELIERDALMITWLNRLPATLIETPETGCMAAAIIRHYRRFGVTVRLVSLATDQAAFVVMAVAENPDPAQGARIVGMGCDPDPAAAIDKAMFELCQARPSMISRLARSDAAERLRGPEDVRDLDDHPLYHALPRNLGEFDFLFASGSRVRLEDLPHPETPSPEAVLARLVEAANAAGARVAYVDITAPDIAPLGPRVVRCFATGFQPIHFGHGEGRLGGRRLYEAPLRWGLRAAPLAEADLNPCPHPLA
;
A
#
# COMPACT_ATOMS: atom_id res chain seq x y z
N MET A 1 15.83 5.13 -18.49
CA MET A 1 15.71 6.46 -19.15
C MET A 1 15.28 6.41 -20.62
N ARG A 2 16.07 5.87 -21.58
CA ARG A 2 15.61 5.81 -23.00
C ARG A 2 14.41 4.88 -23.22
N ASP A 3 14.35 3.77 -22.48
CA ASP A 3 13.22 2.83 -22.54
C ASP A 3 11.97 3.43 -21.87
N ASP A 4 12.11 4.00 -20.67
CA ASP A 4 10.98 4.61 -19.93
C ASP A 4 10.28 5.73 -20.72
N ALA A 5 11.03 6.61 -21.37
CA ALA A 5 10.46 7.67 -22.19
C ALA A 5 9.66 7.10 -23.37
N MET A 6 10.21 6.10 -24.05
CA MET A 6 9.56 5.41 -25.17
C MET A 6 8.30 4.67 -24.72
N GLN A 7 8.34 3.99 -23.57
CA GLN A 7 7.18 3.32 -23.00
C GLN A 7 6.10 4.31 -22.56
N ALA A 8 6.48 5.44 -21.94
CA ALA A 8 5.56 6.50 -21.53
C ALA A 8 4.82 7.08 -22.73
N GLU A 9 5.54 7.31 -23.82
CA GLU A 9 4.98 7.80 -25.07
C GLU A 9 4.06 6.76 -25.72
N ARG A 10 4.50 5.50 -25.82
CA ARG A 10 3.71 4.40 -26.39
C ARG A 10 2.41 4.15 -25.65
N LEU A 11 2.47 4.01 -24.31
CA LEU A 11 1.28 3.81 -23.48
C LEU A 11 0.41 5.07 -23.47
N GLY A 12 1.01 6.25 -23.43
CA GLY A 12 0.30 7.53 -23.55
C GLY A 12 -0.51 7.62 -24.83
N ALA A 13 0.10 7.28 -25.98
CA ALA A 13 -0.56 7.29 -27.28
C ALA A 13 -1.70 6.26 -27.38
N ALA A 14 -1.55 5.11 -26.73
CA ALA A 14 -2.55 4.05 -26.74
C ALA A 14 -3.74 4.33 -25.81
N LEU A 15 -3.50 4.90 -24.62
CA LEU A 15 -4.47 4.96 -23.53
C LEU A 15 -5.06 6.35 -23.30
N VAL A 16 -4.36 7.42 -23.66
CA VAL A 16 -4.75 8.78 -23.29
C VAL A 16 -5.57 9.45 -24.40
N SER A 17 -6.85 9.68 -24.15
CA SER A 17 -7.72 10.45 -25.04
C SER A 17 -8.99 10.95 -24.36
N ARG A 18 -9.29 12.24 -24.56
CA ARG A 18 -10.55 12.89 -24.12
C ARG A 18 -11.79 12.40 -24.88
N ARG A 19 -11.73 11.42 -25.77
CA ARG A 19 -12.94 10.87 -26.41
C ARG A 19 -13.05 9.37 -26.19
N CYS A 20 -12.00 8.62 -26.48
CA CYS A 20 -12.01 7.16 -26.51
C CYS A 20 -10.94 6.51 -25.64
N GLY A 21 -10.12 7.29 -24.92
CA GLY A 21 -9.05 6.75 -24.10
C GLY A 21 -9.57 6.20 -22.78
N LEU A 22 -8.91 5.15 -22.30
CA LEU A 22 -9.06 4.67 -20.93
C LEU A 22 -8.67 5.77 -19.94
N VAL A 23 -7.62 6.53 -20.25
CA VAL A 23 -7.19 7.70 -19.50
C VAL A 23 -7.68 8.95 -20.22
N ARG A 24 -8.52 9.75 -19.57
CA ARG A 24 -9.11 10.98 -20.12
C ARG A 24 -8.12 12.13 -20.17
N GLU A 25 -7.23 12.16 -19.18
CA GLU A 25 -6.24 13.21 -19.00
C GLU A 25 -5.04 12.63 -18.27
N LEU A 26 -3.86 12.95 -18.77
CA LEU A 26 -2.57 12.72 -18.12
C LEU A 26 -1.91 14.09 -18.00
N ALA A 27 -1.75 14.58 -16.77
CA ALA A 27 -1.29 15.94 -16.50
C ALA A 27 -0.35 15.99 -15.29
N PRO A 28 0.56 16.97 -15.21
CA PRO A 28 1.35 17.20 -14.01
C PRO A 28 0.45 17.50 -12.81
N GLN A 29 0.79 16.96 -11.63
CA GLN A 29 0.10 17.29 -10.39
C GLN A 29 0.44 18.73 -9.97
N GLY A 30 -0.58 19.50 -9.60
CA GLY A 30 -0.39 20.84 -9.03
C GLY A 30 0.37 20.79 -7.70
N ARG A 31 1.33 21.70 -7.52
CA ARG A 31 2.12 21.82 -6.28
C ARG A 31 2.52 23.28 -6.03
N GLY A 32 2.72 23.63 -4.77
CA GLY A 32 3.22 24.94 -4.35
C GLY A 32 4.73 25.10 -4.54
N PRO A 33 5.29 26.33 -4.42
CA PRO A 33 6.72 26.60 -4.50
C PRO A 33 7.56 25.89 -3.42
N GLU A 34 6.93 25.46 -2.32
CA GLU A 34 7.52 24.71 -1.21
C GLU A 34 7.73 23.22 -1.52
N GLU A 35 7.18 22.73 -2.63
CA GLU A 35 7.26 21.32 -3.01
C GLU A 35 8.41 21.08 -4.00
N PRO A 36 9.29 20.11 -3.72
CA PRO A 36 10.48 19.85 -4.52
C PRO A 36 10.13 19.27 -5.91
N CYS A 37 11.00 19.52 -6.88
CA CYS A 37 11.01 18.81 -8.16
C CYS A 37 12.47 18.58 -8.59
N PRO A 38 12.93 17.32 -8.75
CA PRO A 38 12.19 16.07 -8.51
C PRO A 38 11.77 15.83 -7.04
N PRO A 39 10.80 14.93 -6.78
CA PRO A 39 10.16 14.03 -7.74
C PRO A 39 9.24 14.76 -8.72
N HIS A 40 9.15 14.27 -9.94
CA HIS A 40 8.10 14.65 -10.86
C HIS A 40 6.80 13.97 -10.42
N LEU A 41 5.70 14.71 -10.44
CA LEU A 41 4.39 14.24 -10.00
C LEU A 41 3.39 14.41 -11.15
N TRP A 42 2.65 13.35 -11.44
CA TRP A 42 1.67 13.29 -12.52
C TRP A 42 0.39 12.62 -12.04
N THR A 43 -0.71 12.95 -12.70
CA THR A 43 -2.04 12.37 -12.44
C THR A 43 -2.61 11.83 -13.74
N ALA A 44 -3.15 10.62 -13.69
CA ALA A 44 -3.92 9.99 -14.75
C ALA A 44 -5.38 9.89 -14.31
N THR A 45 -6.27 10.56 -15.04
CA THR A 45 -7.72 10.52 -14.78
C THR A 45 -8.34 9.42 -15.62
N LEU A 46 -8.82 8.35 -14.99
CA LEU A 46 -9.55 7.28 -15.66
C LEU A 46 -10.89 7.77 -16.23
N ALA A 47 -11.28 7.17 -17.35
CA ALA A 47 -12.64 7.21 -17.85
C ALA A 47 -13.58 6.50 -16.87
N HIS A 48 -14.88 6.73 -17.01
CA HIS A 48 -15.86 5.86 -16.36
C HIS A 48 -15.77 4.48 -17.01
N TYR A 49 -15.47 3.45 -16.22
CA TYR A 49 -15.02 2.17 -16.74
C TYR A 49 -15.99 1.01 -16.44
N ASP A 50 -16.99 1.23 -15.59
CA ASP A 50 -17.97 0.22 -15.17
C ASP A 50 -19.42 0.74 -15.29
N PHE A 51 -19.64 1.69 -16.20
CA PHE A 51 -20.91 2.39 -16.43
C PHE A 51 -21.46 3.18 -15.22
N ARG A 52 -20.73 3.22 -14.09
CA ARG A 52 -21.04 4.10 -12.97
C ARG A 52 -20.35 5.45 -13.13
N ALA A 53 -20.97 6.48 -12.57
CA ALA A 53 -20.32 7.76 -12.35
C ALA A 53 -19.37 7.64 -11.14
N ALA A 54 -18.26 6.91 -11.30
CA ALA A 54 -17.24 6.74 -10.27
C ALA A 54 -16.72 8.10 -9.76
N GLY A 55 -16.54 8.19 -8.44
CA GLY A 55 -16.07 9.40 -7.77
C GLY A 55 -14.63 9.76 -8.15
N PRO A 56 -14.16 10.98 -7.82
CA PRO A 56 -12.79 11.38 -8.10
C PRO A 56 -11.72 10.45 -7.50
N SER A 57 -11.92 9.93 -6.27
CA SER A 57 -10.98 9.02 -5.61
C SER A 57 -10.81 7.67 -6.32
N GLU A 58 -11.84 7.19 -7.03
CA GLU A 58 -11.77 5.96 -7.84
C GLU A 58 -11.11 6.19 -9.21
N ARG A 59 -11.01 7.45 -9.66
CA ARG A 59 -10.61 7.80 -11.03
C ARG A 59 -9.28 8.53 -11.12
N LEU A 60 -8.88 9.26 -10.08
CA LEU A 60 -7.64 10.02 -10.03
C LEU A 60 -6.54 9.11 -9.51
N ASN A 61 -5.64 8.72 -10.40
CA ASN A 61 -4.49 7.88 -10.08
C ASN A 61 -3.24 8.74 -10.19
N ALA A 62 -2.31 8.58 -9.27
CA ALA A 62 -1.14 9.42 -9.18
C ALA A 62 0.12 8.67 -9.62
N GLY A 63 1.16 9.42 -9.94
CA GLY A 63 2.43 8.86 -10.37
C GLY A 63 3.58 9.74 -9.95
N LYS A 64 4.64 9.10 -9.48
CA LYS A 64 5.85 9.74 -9.00
C LYS A 64 7.08 9.15 -9.70
N GLY A 65 8.09 9.99 -9.93
CA GLY A 65 9.31 9.53 -10.61
C GLY A 65 10.48 10.49 -10.47
N ARG A 66 11.69 9.98 -10.70
CA ARG A 66 12.92 10.78 -10.73
C ARG A 66 12.96 11.67 -11.96
N THR A 67 12.35 11.19 -13.03
CA THR A 67 12.16 11.89 -14.30
C THR A 67 10.67 12.06 -14.61
N GLU A 68 10.35 12.97 -15.52
CA GLU A 68 8.98 13.15 -16.00
C GLU A 68 8.42 11.88 -16.64
N ALA A 69 9.24 11.15 -17.41
CA ALA A 69 8.84 9.91 -18.06
C ALA A 69 8.46 8.82 -17.05
N GLU A 70 9.25 8.65 -15.99
CA GLU A 70 8.94 7.71 -14.90
C GLU A 70 7.63 8.08 -14.19
N ALA A 71 7.42 9.37 -13.89
CA ALA A 71 6.21 9.83 -13.22
C ALA A 71 4.95 9.60 -14.09
N ARG A 72 5.05 9.85 -15.40
CA ARG A 72 3.98 9.55 -16.37
C ARG A 72 3.69 8.06 -16.46
N LEU A 73 4.73 7.22 -16.51
CA LEU A 73 4.57 5.76 -16.49
C LEU A 73 3.93 5.27 -15.21
N SER A 74 4.37 5.77 -14.06
CA SER A 74 3.79 5.43 -12.76
C SER A 74 2.30 5.79 -12.71
N ALA A 75 1.91 6.98 -13.20
CA ALA A 75 0.51 7.40 -13.21
C ALA A 75 -0.35 6.53 -14.15
N LEU A 76 0.19 6.19 -15.34
CA LEU A 76 -0.48 5.26 -16.25
C LEU A 76 -0.57 3.85 -15.67
N GLY A 77 0.47 3.39 -14.97
CA GLY A 77 0.51 2.09 -14.30
C GLY A 77 -0.58 1.97 -13.24
N GLU A 78 -0.70 2.96 -12.35
CA GLU A 78 -1.74 2.99 -11.31
C GLU A 78 -3.15 3.06 -11.92
N ALA A 79 -3.33 3.80 -13.02
CA ALA A 79 -4.59 3.82 -13.77
C ALA A 79 -4.93 2.45 -14.40
N ILE A 80 -3.95 1.77 -15.03
CA ILE A 80 -4.10 0.43 -15.61
C ILE A 80 -4.43 -0.61 -14.53
N GLU A 81 -3.75 -0.50 -13.39
CA GLU A 81 -3.94 -1.33 -12.21
C GLU A 81 -5.38 -1.22 -11.71
N ARG A 82 -5.81 0.02 -11.44
CA ARG A 82 -7.16 0.33 -10.95
C ARG A 82 -8.22 -0.15 -11.94
N TYR A 83 -8.05 0.16 -13.24
CA TYR A 83 -8.95 -0.32 -14.29
C TYR A 83 -9.09 -1.85 -14.28
N SER A 84 -7.97 -2.57 -14.30
CA SER A 84 -7.96 -4.04 -14.32
C SER A 84 -8.60 -4.65 -13.07
N ALA A 85 -8.43 -4.02 -11.91
CA ALA A 85 -9.02 -4.47 -10.66
C ALA A 85 -10.55 -4.35 -10.58
N TYR A 86 -11.18 -3.51 -11.42
CA TYR A 86 -12.64 -3.45 -11.58
C TYR A 86 -13.17 -4.29 -12.76
N HIS A 87 -12.29 -4.79 -13.63
CA HIS A 87 -12.65 -5.63 -14.78
C HIS A 87 -12.63 -7.10 -14.42
N TRP A 88 -13.64 -7.51 -13.67
CA TRP A 88 -13.82 -8.90 -13.27
C TRP A 88 -14.22 -9.79 -14.45
N ASP A 89 -13.77 -11.05 -14.43
CA ASP A 89 -14.12 -12.06 -15.43
C ASP A 89 -14.81 -13.26 -14.77
N ALA A 90 -16.13 -13.33 -14.92
CA ALA A 90 -16.97 -14.40 -14.38
C ALA A 90 -16.58 -15.79 -14.89
N ALA A 91 -16.00 -15.90 -16.09
CA ALA A 91 -15.64 -17.19 -16.69
C ALA A 91 -14.44 -17.84 -15.99
N ARG A 92 -13.66 -17.07 -15.22
CA ARG A 92 -12.51 -17.57 -14.44
C ARG A 92 -12.88 -18.10 -13.06
N ILE A 93 -14.17 -18.11 -12.73
CA ILE A 93 -14.64 -18.27 -11.34
C ILE A 93 -15.28 -19.62 -11.15
N ARG A 94 -14.82 -20.32 -10.12
CA ARG A 94 -15.40 -21.56 -9.65
C ARG A 94 -16.07 -21.31 -8.31
N VAL A 95 -17.38 -21.55 -8.22
CA VAL A 95 -18.09 -21.53 -6.93
C VAL A 95 -18.10 -22.92 -6.32
N GLY A 96 -17.83 -23.02 -5.01
CA GLY A 96 -17.95 -24.26 -4.26
C GLY A 96 -17.09 -24.28 -2.99
N PRO A 97 -16.93 -25.44 -2.34
CA PRO A 97 -16.05 -25.56 -1.18
C PRO A 97 -14.58 -25.36 -1.56
N ALA A 98 -13.73 -25.17 -0.54
CA ALA A 98 -12.29 -25.09 -0.72
C ALA A 98 -11.74 -26.43 -1.25
N LEU A 99 -10.91 -26.36 -2.30
CA LEU A 99 -10.16 -27.51 -2.75
C LEU A 99 -8.94 -27.76 -1.84
N PRO A 100 -8.45 -29.01 -1.74
CA PRO A 100 -7.21 -29.29 -1.04
C PRO A 100 -6.05 -28.42 -1.56
N GLY A 101 -5.36 -27.75 -0.64
CA GLY A 101 -4.22 -26.87 -0.98
C GLY A 101 -4.61 -25.46 -1.43
N ALA A 102 -5.90 -25.10 -1.49
CA ALA A 102 -6.30 -23.70 -1.72
C ALA A 102 -5.72 -22.78 -0.64
N ILE A 103 -5.48 -21.51 -0.99
CA ILE A 103 -5.28 -20.44 -0.02
C ILE A 103 -6.67 -19.89 0.27
N THR A 104 -7.13 -20.00 1.51
CA THR A 104 -8.51 -19.71 1.91
C THR A 104 -8.65 -18.29 2.47
N PRO A 105 -9.87 -17.75 2.61
CA PRO A 105 -10.10 -16.49 3.30
C PRO A 105 -9.46 -16.40 4.69
N ALA A 106 -9.46 -17.49 5.46
CA ALA A 106 -8.84 -17.52 6.78
C ALA A 106 -7.31 -17.34 6.73
N ASP A 107 -6.66 -17.83 5.66
CA ASP A 107 -5.23 -17.66 5.44
C ASP A 107 -4.87 -16.22 5.07
N CYS A 108 -5.84 -15.43 4.58
CA CYS A 108 -5.69 -14.02 4.20
C CYS A 108 -5.96 -13.03 5.35
N VAL A 109 -6.00 -13.55 6.59
CA VAL A 109 -6.34 -12.82 7.83
C VAL A 109 -7.78 -12.29 7.82
N LEU A 110 -8.59 -12.78 8.76
CA LEU A 110 -9.96 -12.32 9.01
C LEU A 110 -10.06 -11.61 10.37
N HIS A 111 -11.29 -11.29 10.76
CA HIS A 111 -11.62 -10.63 12.03
C HIS A 111 -11.51 -11.60 13.21
N SER A 112 -11.29 -11.06 14.41
CA SER A 112 -11.25 -11.87 15.64
C SER A 112 -12.64 -12.34 16.05
N GLU A 113 -12.70 -13.34 16.95
CA GLU A 113 -13.96 -13.77 17.57
C GLU A 113 -14.61 -12.67 18.42
N ALA A 114 -13.82 -11.76 19.00
CA ALA A 114 -14.36 -10.61 19.72
C ALA A 114 -15.06 -9.64 18.76
N GLN A 115 -14.44 -9.36 17.62
CA GLN A 115 -15.03 -8.49 16.61
C GLN A 115 -16.30 -9.08 15.98
N TYR A 116 -16.31 -10.39 15.68
CA TYR A 116 -17.54 -11.03 15.20
C TYR A 116 -18.68 -10.97 16.23
N ARG A 117 -18.39 -11.10 17.54
CA ARG A 117 -19.39 -10.94 18.60
C ARG A 117 -19.89 -9.49 18.73
N ALA A 118 -19.07 -8.52 18.35
CA ALA A 118 -19.43 -7.10 18.34
C ALA A 118 -20.34 -6.70 17.16
N GLY A 119 -20.63 -7.61 16.23
CA GLY A 119 -21.61 -7.39 15.16
C GLY A 119 -21.05 -6.74 13.89
N LEU A 120 -19.82 -7.10 13.51
CA LEU A 120 -19.25 -6.69 12.21
C LEU A 120 -20.17 -7.05 11.03
N PRO A 121 -20.16 -6.25 9.94
CA PRO A 121 -20.97 -6.49 8.75
C PRO A 121 -20.42 -7.62 7.84
N TYR A 122 -19.36 -8.30 8.27
CA TYR A 122 -18.69 -9.33 7.50
C TYR A 122 -19.09 -10.74 7.92
N LEU A 123 -19.15 -11.63 6.94
CA LEU A 123 -19.50 -13.02 7.17
C LEU A 123 -18.31 -13.81 7.73
N ARG A 124 -18.62 -14.76 8.62
CA ARG A 124 -17.66 -15.79 9.03
C ARG A 124 -17.45 -16.76 7.87
N TRP A 125 -16.20 -17.14 7.65
CA TRP A 125 -15.87 -18.14 6.65
C TRP A 125 -15.59 -19.50 7.30
N SER A 126 -15.95 -20.58 6.62
CA SER A 126 -15.62 -21.95 6.99
C SER A 126 -15.21 -22.76 5.75
N PRO A 127 -14.45 -23.86 5.88
CA PRO A 127 -14.09 -24.71 4.74
C PRO A 127 -15.28 -25.27 3.94
N THR A 128 -16.46 -25.36 4.57
CA THR A 128 -17.72 -25.80 3.95
C THR A 128 -18.51 -24.66 3.31
N THR A 129 -18.11 -23.40 3.50
CA THR A 129 -18.78 -22.24 2.89
C THR A 129 -18.56 -22.25 1.38
N GLU A 130 -19.63 -22.19 0.60
CA GLU A 130 -19.52 -22.01 -0.85
C GLU A 130 -18.89 -20.65 -1.16
N THR A 131 -17.69 -20.70 -1.72
CA THR A 131 -16.85 -19.52 -1.95
C THR A 131 -16.60 -19.38 -3.45
N SER A 132 -16.48 -18.15 -3.94
CA SER A 132 -15.96 -17.90 -5.30
C SER A 132 -14.45 -18.03 -5.30
N TRP A 133 -13.93 -18.96 -6.09
CA TRP A 133 -12.50 -19.24 -6.25
C TRP A 133 -12.02 -18.80 -7.63
N ILE A 134 -10.79 -18.31 -7.67
CA ILE A 134 -10.07 -17.99 -8.91
C ILE A 134 -8.69 -18.62 -8.87
N ALA A 135 -8.27 -19.19 -10.00
CA ALA A 135 -6.95 -19.79 -10.12
C ALA A 135 -5.86 -18.71 -10.18
N GLY A 136 -4.86 -18.84 -9.32
CA GLY A 136 -3.60 -18.11 -9.32
C GLY A 136 -2.39 -19.04 -9.40
N VAL A 137 -1.22 -18.52 -9.09
CA VAL A 137 0.07 -19.22 -9.14
C VAL A 137 0.78 -19.09 -7.79
N GLU A 138 1.14 -20.22 -7.19
CA GLU A 138 1.89 -20.29 -5.93
C GLU A 138 3.41 -20.28 -6.17
N LEU A 139 4.13 -19.41 -5.47
CA LEU A 139 5.58 -19.25 -5.54
C LEU A 139 6.29 -19.97 -4.38
N PRO A 140 7.51 -20.52 -4.61
CA PRO A 140 8.28 -20.50 -5.87
C PRO A 140 7.89 -21.65 -6.83
N SER A 141 6.94 -22.51 -6.44
CA SER A 141 6.65 -23.74 -7.18
C SER A 141 6.11 -23.54 -8.60
N GLY A 142 5.49 -22.39 -8.88
CA GLY A 142 4.82 -22.09 -10.14
C GLY A 142 3.53 -22.89 -10.34
N ARG A 143 3.03 -23.59 -9.32
CA ARG A 143 1.86 -24.46 -9.44
C ARG A 143 0.56 -23.65 -9.33
N PRO A 144 -0.50 -24.05 -10.04
CA PRO A 144 -1.82 -23.45 -9.86
C PRO A 144 -2.31 -23.61 -8.42
N VAL A 145 -2.93 -22.56 -7.87
CA VAL A 145 -3.57 -22.56 -6.55
C VAL A 145 -4.88 -21.78 -6.60
N ASP A 146 -5.91 -22.27 -5.92
CA ASP A 146 -7.18 -21.55 -5.78
C ASP A 146 -7.06 -20.46 -4.71
N LEU A 147 -7.52 -19.25 -5.05
CA LEU A 147 -7.55 -18.07 -4.21
C LEU A 147 -8.98 -17.52 -4.09
N PRO A 148 -9.34 -16.83 -2.99
CA PRO A 148 -10.69 -16.32 -2.79
C PRO A 148 -10.93 -15.11 -3.71
N ALA A 149 -11.77 -15.27 -4.73
CA ALA A 149 -12.02 -14.25 -5.74
C ALA A 149 -12.60 -12.95 -5.15
N GLY A 150 -13.34 -13.06 -4.04
CA GLY A 150 -13.85 -11.90 -3.30
C GLY A 150 -12.77 -10.99 -2.71
N LEU A 151 -11.51 -11.44 -2.61
CA LEU A 151 -10.37 -10.63 -2.15
C LEU A 151 -9.43 -10.23 -3.32
N VAL A 152 -9.78 -10.54 -4.56
CA VAL A 152 -8.93 -10.30 -5.74
C VAL A 152 -9.29 -8.99 -6.44
N TYR A 153 -10.55 -8.81 -6.78
CA TYR A 153 -11.06 -7.64 -7.51
C TYR A 153 -11.62 -6.59 -6.56
N LEU A 154 -11.55 -5.31 -6.93
CA LEU A 154 -12.06 -4.19 -6.12
C LEU A 154 -13.58 -3.98 -6.33
N LEU A 155 -14.38 -5.04 -6.29
CA LEU A 155 -15.82 -4.94 -6.58
C LEU A 155 -16.62 -4.51 -5.34
N SER A 156 -17.54 -3.57 -5.53
CA SER A 156 -18.55 -3.21 -4.53
C SER A 156 -19.87 -2.80 -5.22
N PRO A 157 -20.98 -3.52 -4.98
CA PRO A 157 -21.08 -4.75 -4.18
C PRO A 157 -20.33 -5.93 -4.85
N LEU A 158 -19.98 -6.94 -4.05
CA LEU A 158 -19.46 -8.20 -4.56
C LEU A 158 -20.55 -8.95 -5.37
N PRO A 159 -20.19 -9.72 -6.41
CA PRO A 159 -21.14 -10.53 -7.17
C PRO A 159 -21.93 -11.53 -6.31
N ARG A 160 -21.29 -12.06 -5.26
CA ARG A 160 -21.90 -12.96 -4.28
C ARG A 160 -21.78 -12.37 -2.87
N PRO A 161 -22.90 -12.11 -2.17
CA PRO A 161 -22.87 -11.62 -0.79
C PRO A 161 -22.14 -12.56 0.18
N GLU A 162 -22.15 -13.87 -0.09
CA GLU A 162 -21.48 -14.88 0.75
C GLU A 162 -19.95 -14.73 0.79
N ASP A 163 -19.37 -14.08 -0.23
CA ASP A 163 -17.94 -13.82 -0.30
C ASP A 163 -17.52 -12.55 0.48
N HIS A 164 -18.47 -11.82 1.09
CA HIS A 164 -18.22 -10.60 1.85
C HIS A 164 -17.68 -10.90 3.27
N VAL A 165 -16.50 -11.49 3.31
CA VAL A 165 -15.79 -11.93 4.54
C VAL A 165 -14.88 -10.84 5.14
N ALA A 166 -14.56 -9.82 4.35
CA ALA A 166 -13.79 -8.65 4.76
C ALA A 166 -13.94 -7.49 3.75
N ALA A 167 -13.60 -6.28 4.18
CA ALA A 167 -13.38 -5.17 3.27
C ALA A 167 -12.28 -5.50 2.27
N VAL A 168 -12.54 -5.21 1.00
CA VAL A 168 -11.54 -5.36 -0.06
C VAL A 168 -10.79 -4.04 -0.23
N THR A 169 -9.47 -4.10 -0.12
CA THR A 169 -8.57 -2.94 -0.35
C THR A 169 -7.66 -3.22 -1.55
N SER A 170 -6.89 -2.23 -1.99
CA SER A 170 -5.84 -2.40 -3.02
C SER A 170 -4.61 -3.14 -2.50
N ASN A 171 -4.57 -3.58 -1.24
CA ASN A 171 -3.40 -4.25 -0.67
C ASN A 171 -2.91 -5.42 -1.54
N GLY A 172 -1.65 -5.38 -1.94
CA GLY A 172 -1.01 -6.38 -2.81
C GLY A 172 -1.43 -6.33 -4.28
N LEU A 173 -2.15 -5.29 -4.71
CA LEU A 173 -2.42 -5.01 -6.12
C LEU A 173 -1.22 -4.26 -6.71
N ALA A 174 -0.80 -4.63 -7.92
CA ALA A 174 0.31 -3.92 -8.56
C ALA A 174 0.27 -4.04 -10.08
N ALA A 175 0.53 -2.94 -10.77
CA ALA A 175 0.95 -2.95 -12.17
C ALA A 175 2.48 -2.95 -12.32
N GLY A 176 2.97 -3.64 -13.37
CA GLY A 176 4.38 -3.63 -13.75
C GLY A 176 4.56 -3.70 -15.27
N PRO A 177 5.77 -3.35 -15.77
CA PRO A 177 6.09 -3.48 -17.20
C PRO A 177 6.08 -4.94 -17.69
N ASP A 178 6.26 -5.87 -16.76
CA ASP A 178 6.19 -7.32 -16.95
C ASP A 178 5.64 -7.98 -15.67
N LEU A 179 5.41 -9.29 -15.74
CA LEU A 179 4.82 -10.05 -14.65
C LEU A 179 5.71 -10.06 -13.40
N THR A 180 7.03 -10.25 -13.56
CA THR A 180 7.97 -10.34 -12.44
C THR A 180 8.00 -9.03 -11.66
N ARG A 181 8.06 -7.89 -12.35
CA ARG A 181 8.04 -6.56 -11.73
C ARG A 181 6.70 -6.23 -11.08
N ALA A 182 5.58 -6.65 -11.68
CA ALA A 182 4.26 -6.50 -11.05
C ALA A 182 4.18 -7.30 -9.74
N VAL A 183 4.64 -8.56 -9.73
CA VAL A 183 4.66 -9.39 -8.51
C VAL A 183 5.59 -8.81 -7.44
N ILE A 184 6.78 -8.33 -7.81
CA ILE A 184 7.68 -7.65 -6.85
C ILE A 184 7.00 -6.43 -6.23
N GLY A 185 6.32 -5.61 -7.05
CA GLY A 185 5.56 -4.46 -6.55
C GLY A 185 4.50 -4.87 -5.53
N GLY A 186 3.67 -5.86 -5.88
CA GLY A 186 2.61 -6.36 -4.99
C GLY A 186 3.14 -6.97 -3.69
N LEU A 187 4.26 -7.71 -3.75
CA LEU A 187 4.89 -8.25 -2.54
C LEU A 187 5.52 -7.16 -1.67
N CYS A 188 6.21 -6.18 -2.26
CA CYS A 188 6.74 -5.05 -1.51
C CYS A 188 5.61 -4.27 -0.81
N GLU A 189 4.48 -4.06 -1.47
CA GLU A 189 3.33 -3.42 -0.82
C GLU A 189 2.79 -4.26 0.34
N LEU A 190 2.63 -5.58 0.17
CA LEU A 190 2.20 -6.46 1.27
C LEU A 190 3.15 -6.40 2.47
N ILE A 191 4.47 -6.39 2.23
CA ILE A 191 5.50 -6.27 3.27
C ILE A 191 5.40 -4.91 3.97
N GLU A 192 5.21 -3.84 3.19
CA GLU A 192 5.06 -2.47 3.70
C GLU A 192 3.85 -2.35 4.63
N ARG A 193 2.69 -2.86 4.22
CA ARG A 193 1.46 -2.85 5.03
C ARG A 193 1.59 -3.74 6.26
N ASP A 194 2.19 -4.92 6.14
CA ASP A 194 2.43 -5.82 7.28
C ASP A 194 3.28 -5.15 8.36
N ALA A 195 4.44 -4.61 7.97
CA ALA A 195 5.35 -3.93 8.90
C ALA A 195 4.69 -2.69 9.53
N LEU A 196 3.97 -1.87 8.74
CA LEU A 196 3.24 -0.72 9.24
C LEU A 196 2.19 -1.13 10.27
N MET A 197 1.30 -2.06 9.92
CA MET A 197 0.16 -2.40 10.76
C MET A 197 0.61 -3.08 12.05
N ILE A 198 1.61 -3.97 12.00
CA ILE A 198 2.18 -4.60 13.21
C ILE A 198 2.82 -3.54 14.10
N THR A 199 3.61 -2.63 13.54
CA THR A 199 4.25 -1.54 14.27
C THR A 199 3.20 -0.63 14.92
N TRP A 200 2.21 -0.20 14.16
CA TRP A 200 1.21 0.76 14.59
C TRP A 200 0.26 0.21 15.65
N LEU A 201 -0.30 -0.98 15.42
CA LEU A 201 -1.24 -1.62 16.34
C LEU A 201 -0.57 -2.07 17.64
N ASN A 202 0.72 -2.41 17.61
CA ASN A 202 1.46 -2.75 18.82
C ASN A 202 2.21 -1.56 19.43
N ARG A 203 2.09 -0.34 18.89
CA ARG A 203 2.88 0.84 19.30
C ARG A 203 4.38 0.53 19.45
N LEU A 204 4.96 -0.17 18.48
CA LEU A 204 6.37 -0.59 18.55
C LEU A 204 7.29 0.61 18.30
N PRO A 205 8.36 0.77 19.09
CA PRO A 205 9.39 1.72 18.74
C PRO A 205 10.09 1.30 17.44
N ALA A 206 10.62 2.26 16.72
CA ALA A 206 11.29 2.05 15.46
C ALA A 206 12.69 2.69 15.49
N THR A 207 13.47 2.46 14.43
CA THR A 207 14.82 3.01 14.31
C THR A 207 14.80 4.25 13.43
N LEU A 208 15.28 5.37 13.96
CA LEU A 208 15.41 6.60 13.18
C LEU A 208 16.60 6.45 12.22
N ILE A 209 16.36 6.67 10.94
CA ILE A 209 17.44 6.82 9.96
C ILE A 209 17.91 8.27 10.03
N GLU A 210 19.19 8.47 10.33
CA GLU A 210 19.79 9.80 10.31
C GLU A 210 19.64 10.42 8.92
N THR A 211 19.38 11.73 8.87
CA THR A 211 19.12 12.38 7.57
C THR A 211 20.33 12.21 6.66
N PRO A 212 20.18 11.53 5.51
CA PRO A 212 21.30 11.31 4.61
C PRO A 212 21.73 12.64 3.97
N GLU A 213 23.04 12.83 3.81
CA GLU A 213 23.60 13.98 3.08
C GLU A 213 23.73 13.71 1.57
N THR A 214 24.07 12.47 1.22
CA THR A 214 24.26 11.95 -0.14
C THR A 214 23.76 10.49 -0.23
N GLY A 215 23.92 9.83 -1.38
CA GLY A 215 23.55 8.41 -1.57
C GLY A 215 22.08 8.14 -1.91
N CYS A 216 21.19 9.13 -1.79
CA CYS A 216 19.80 9.04 -2.22
C CYS A 216 19.26 10.42 -2.66
N MET A 217 18.14 10.43 -3.40
CA MET A 217 17.47 11.67 -3.80
C MET A 217 16.76 12.35 -2.63
N ALA A 218 16.30 11.55 -1.66
CA ALA A 218 15.71 12.02 -0.41
C ALA A 218 16.55 13.09 0.30
N ALA A 219 17.88 12.99 0.28
CA ALA A 219 18.77 13.98 0.87
C ALA A 219 18.52 15.40 0.33
N ALA A 220 18.37 15.54 -0.99
CA ALA A 220 18.10 16.83 -1.63
C ALA A 220 16.69 17.35 -1.32
N ILE A 221 15.71 16.45 -1.25
CA ILE A 221 14.32 16.76 -0.91
C ILE A 221 14.22 17.27 0.54
N ILE A 222 14.84 16.57 1.49
CA ILE A 222 14.81 16.97 2.91
C ILE A 222 15.49 18.34 3.09
N ARG A 223 16.61 18.59 2.40
CA ARG A 223 17.23 19.93 2.37
C ARG A 223 16.31 20.98 1.76
N HIS A 224 15.49 20.63 0.76
CA HIS A 224 14.49 21.53 0.19
C HIS A 224 13.45 21.91 1.24
N TYR A 225 12.79 20.92 1.85
CA TYR A 225 11.77 21.13 2.87
C TYR A 225 12.26 21.93 4.08
N ARG A 226 13.50 21.71 4.53
CA ARG A 226 14.10 22.49 5.62
C ARG A 226 14.13 24.00 5.36
N ARG A 227 14.28 24.44 4.10
CA ARG A 227 14.26 25.88 3.76
C ARG A 227 12.88 26.52 3.98
N PHE A 228 11.83 25.72 4.01
CA PHE A 228 10.45 26.13 4.27
C PHE A 228 10.00 25.80 5.71
N GLY A 229 10.93 25.38 6.58
CA GLY A 229 10.64 25.04 7.97
C GLY A 229 9.98 23.66 8.15
N VAL A 230 9.83 22.87 7.09
CA VAL A 230 9.30 21.51 7.16
C VAL A 230 10.42 20.56 7.58
N THR A 231 10.22 19.87 8.70
CA THR A 231 11.14 18.82 9.16
C THR A 231 10.66 17.48 8.63
N VAL A 232 11.60 16.59 8.31
CA VAL A 232 11.28 15.22 7.90
C VAL A 232 12.09 14.25 8.74
N ARG A 233 11.40 13.27 9.33
CA ARG A 233 11.99 12.16 10.06
C ARG A 233 11.82 10.88 9.23
N LEU A 234 12.90 10.15 9.03
CA LEU A 234 12.91 8.87 8.34
C LEU A 234 12.96 7.76 9.39
N VAL A 235 12.02 6.84 9.35
CA VAL A 235 11.88 5.79 10.36
C VAL A 235 11.87 4.43 9.67
N SER A 236 12.82 3.57 10.02
CA SER A 236 12.86 2.17 9.57
C SER A 236 11.96 1.32 10.47
N LEU A 237 10.94 0.70 9.89
CA LEU A 237 10.03 -0.20 10.59
C LEU A 237 10.62 -1.60 10.63
N ALA A 238 10.39 -2.32 11.73
CA ALA A 238 10.84 -3.69 11.88
C ALA A 238 10.06 -4.63 10.94
N THR A 239 10.78 -5.58 10.35
CA THR A 239 10.22 -6.66 9.54
C THR A 239 11.19 -7.84 9.51
N ASP A 240 10.68 -9.06 9.41
CA ASP A 240 11.47 -10.29 9.18
C ASP A 240 11.61 -10.62 7.68
N GLN A 241 11.29 -9.67 6.81
CA GLN A 241 11.28 -9.82 5.37
C GLN A 241 12.58 -9.31 4.73
N ALA A 242 12.90 -9.78 3.52
CA ALA A 242 14.11 -9.40 2.78
C ALA A 242 14.01 -8.01 2.10
N ALA A 243 13.42 -7.04 2.79
CA ALA A 243 13.26 -5.65 2.33
C ALA A 243 13.29 -4.67 3.51
N PHE A 244 13.61 -3.41 3.22
CA PHE A 244 13.49 -2.30 4.16
C PHE A 244 12.16 -1.61 3.98
N VAL A 245 11.45 -1.40 5.09
CA VAL A 245 10.23 -0.60 5.14
C VAL A 245 10.53 0.72 5.84
N VAL A 246 10.37 1.82 5.12
CA VAL A 246 10.68 3.17 5.61
C VAL A 246 9.41 4.02 5.63
N MET A 247 9.19 4.70 6.75
CA MET A 247 8.20 5.74 6.92
C MET A 247 8.88 7.10 6.93
N ALA A 248 8.49 8.00 6.02
CA ALA A 248 8.88 9.40 6.04
C ALA A 248 7.77 10.23 6.69
N VAL A 249 8.06 10.88 7.81
CA VAL A 249 7.11 11.73 8.55
C VAL A 249 7.52 13.19 8.37
N ALA A 250 6.74 13.96 7.60
CA ALA A 250 6.87 15.40 7.54
C ALA A 250 6.13 16.05 8.70
N GLU A 251 6.74 17.05 9.32
CA GLU A 251 6.08 17.95 10.27
C GLU A 251 6.08 19.36 9.69
N ASN A 252 4.89 19.94 9.55
CA ASN A 252 4.74 21.28 9.01
C ASN A 252 4.78 22.31 10.15
N PRO A 253 5.45 23.46 9.94
CA PRO A 253 5.46 24.54 10.93
C PRO A 253 4.09 25.23 11.03
N ASP A 254 3.30 25.21 9.95
CA ASP A 254 1.94 25.73 9.91
C ASP A 254 0.93 24.59 10.02
N PRO A 255 0.17 24.51 11.13
CA PRO A 255 -0.94 23.57 11.29
C PRO A 255 -1.95 23.54 10.14
N ALA A 256 -2.18 24.66 9.46
CA ALA A 256 -3.11 24.72 8.33
C ALA A 256 -2.65 23.91 7.11
N GLN A 257 -1.36 23.52 7.07
CA GLN A 257 -0.77 22.67 6.03
C GLN A 257 -0.71 21.18 6.45
N GLY A 258 -1.41 20.82 7.53
CA GLY A 258 -1.42 19.49 8.10
C GLY A 258 -0.21 19.25 9.00
N ALA A 259 -0.46 19.03 10.29
CA ALA A 259 0.59 18.93 11.30
C ALA A 259 1.58 17.78 11.01
N ARG A 260 1.08 16.61 10.58
CA ARG A 260 1.91 15.50 10.08
C ARG A 260 1.34 14.88 8.82
N ILE A 261 2.23 14.56 7.89
CA ILE A 261 1.93 13.87 6.64
C ILE A 261 2.98 12.78 6.46
N VAL A 262 2.55 11.60 6.01
CA VAL A 262 3.39 10.41 5.92
C VAL A 262 3.51 9.95 4.47
N GLY A 263 4.68 9.46 4.10
CA GLY A 263 4.89 8.62 2.92
C GLY A 263 5.59 7.33 3.30
N MET A 264 5.34 6.25 2.56
CA MET A 264 5.94 4.94 2.81
C MET A 264 6.77 4.45 1.64
N GLY A 265 7.73 3.59 1.93
CA GLY A 265 8.52 2.95 0.91
C GLY A 265 9.06 1.61 1.35
N CYS A 266 8.86 0.61 0.49
CA CYS A 266 9.45 -0.71 0.64
C CYS A 266 10.35 -1.06 -0.55
N ASP A 267 11.59 -1.46 -0.25
CA ASP A 267 12.55 -1.94 -1.25
C ASP A 267 13.65 -2.80 -0.60
N PRO A 268 14.20 -3.82 -1.29
CA PRO A 268 15.41 -4.52 -0.86
C PRO A 268 16.64 -3.63 -0.65
N ASP A 269 16.76 -2.51 -1.38
CA ASP A 269 17.81 -1.51 -1.17
C ASP A 269 17.30 -0.39 -0.23
N PRO A 270 17.97 -0.13 0.90
CA PRO A 270 17.51 0.88 1.85
C PRO A 270 17.48 2.29 1.24
N ALA A 271 18.39 2.62 0.31
CA ALA A 271 18.38 3.93 -0.35
C ALA A 271 17.14 4.08 -1.25
N ALA A 272 16.75 3.03 -1.97
CA ALA A 272 15.54 3.01 -2.77
C ALA A 272 14.27 3.04 -1.91
N ALA A 273 14.24 2.36 -0.76
CA ALA A 273 13.12 2.42 0.19
C ALA A 273 12.92 3.86 0.73
N ILE A 274 14.01 4.54 1.09
CA ILE A 274 13.99 5.94 1.54
C ILE A 274 13.49 6.87 0.41
N ASP A 275 14.00 6.71 -0.82
CA ASP A 275 13.57 7.50 -1.97
C ASP A 275 12.06 7.32 -2.23
N LYS A 276 11.55 6.09 -2.18
CA LYS A 276 10.12 5.80 -2.34
C LYS A 276 9.28 6.48 -1.25
N ALA A 277 9.67 6.33 0.01
CA ALA A 277 8.99 6.98 1.14
C ALA A 277 8.93 8.50 0.99
N MET A 278 10.02 9.12 0.55
CA MET A 278 10.04 10.55 0.27
C MET A 278 9.21 10.94 -0.94
N PHE A 279 9.18 10.13 -2.00
CA PHE A 279 8.38 10.42 -3.19
C PHE A 279 6.88 10.32 -2.90
N GLU A 280 6.47 9.33 -2.12
CA GLU A 280 5.09 9.22 -1.63
C GLU A 280 4.71 10.42 -0.77
N LEU A 281 5.59 10.83 0.13
CA LEU A 281 5.38 12.02 0.95
C LEU A 281 5.19 13.27 0.09
N CYS A 282 6.04 13.48 -0.92
CA CYS A 282 5.90 14.61 -1.86
C CYS A 282 4.60 14.56 -2.66
N GLN A 283 4.10 13.37 -3.00
CA GLN A 283 2.82 13.19 -3.71
C GLN A 283 1.62 13.48 -2.79
N ALA A 284 1.68 13.03 -1.54
CA ALA A 284 0.59 13.11 -0.58
C ALA A 284 0.41 14.54 -0.02
N ARG A 285 1.49 15.31 0.13
CA ARG A 285 1.44 16.64 0.75
C ARG A 285 0.51 17.63 0.05
N PRO A 286 0.62 17.89 -1.27
CA PRO A 286 -0.25 18.86 -1.94
C PRO A 286 -1.74 18.48 -1.86
N SER A 287 -2.05 17.18 -2.01
CA SER A 287 -3.43 16.70 -1.94
C SER A 287 -3.96 16.82 -0.51
N MET A 288 -3.15 16.53 0.50
CA MET A 288 -3.54 16.65 1.91
C MET A 288 -3.82 18.10 2.32
N ILE A 289 -2.95 19.04 1.94
CA ILE A 289 -3.14 20.47 2.23
C ILE A 289 -4.45 20.96 1.60
N SER A 290 -4.67 20.62 0.33
CA SER A 290 -5.89 20.98 -0.39
C SER A 290 -7.15 20.37 0.25
N ARG A 291 -7.08 19.11 0.69
CA ARG A 291 -8.18 18.41 1.35
C ARG A 291 -8.49 19.00 2.72
N LEU A 292 -7.48 19.24 3.55
CA LEU A 292 -7.65 19.83 4.87
C LEU A 292 -8.34 21.18 4.77
N ALA A 293 -7.89 22.05 3.86
CA ALA A 293 -8.47 23.38 3.63
C ALA A 293 -9.94 23.35 3.15
N ARG A 294 -10.42 22.22 2.63
CA ARG A 294 -11.78 22.05 2.09
C ARG A 294 -12.66 21.15 2.95
N SER A 295 -12.15 20.65 4.07
CA SER A 295 -12.82 19.68 4.93
C SER A 295 -13.24 20.31 6.26
N ASP A 296 -14.20 19.66 6.92
CA ASP A 296 -14.59 19.88 8.32
C ASP A 296 -13.87 18.91 9.29
N ALA A 297 -12.68 18.43 8.89
CA ALA A 297 -11.96 17.39 9.62
C ALA A 297 -11.66 17.79 11.06
N ALA A 298 -11.37 19.08 11.30
CA ALA A 298 -11.08 19.58 12.64
C ALA A 298 -12.30 19.44 13.58
N GLU A 299 -13.51 19.68 13.08
CA GLU A 299 -14.76 19.57 13.83
C GLU A 299 -15.25 18.12 13.97
N ARG A 300 -15.08 17.33 12.91
CA ARG A 300 -15.62 15.97 12.79
C ARG A 300 -14.73 14.90 13.42
N LEU A 301 -13.41 14.96 13.26
CA LEU A 301 -12.49 13.88 13.64
C LEU A 301 -11.98 14.03 15.09
N ARG A 302 -12.88 14.01 16.08
CA ARG A 302 -12.53 14.29 17.49
C ARG A 302 -11.86 13.12 18.19
N GLY A 303 -12.25 11.90 17.83
CA GLY A 303 -11.67 10.66 18.32
C GLY A 303 -11.41 9.65 17.20
N PRO A 304 -10.69 8.55 17.49
CA PRO A 304 -10.49 7.44 16.55
C PRO A 304 -11.80 6.92 15.94
N GLU A 305 -12.88 6.87 16.71
CA GLU A 305 -14.21 6.39 16.31
C GLU A 305 -14.87 7.21 15.18
N ASP A 306 -14.43 8.46 14.99
CA ASP A 306 -14.92 9.36 13.95
C ASP A 306 -14.27 9.12 12.59
N VAL A 307 -13.22 8.30 12.54
CA VAL A 307 -12.53 7.91 11.30
C VAL A 307 -13.32 6.77 10.64
N ARG A 308 -13.91 7.05 9.48
CA ARG A 308 -14.88 6.14 8.84
C ARG A 308 -14.41 5.60 7.50
N ASP A 309 -13.55 6.33 6.81
CA ASP A 309 -13.11 5.98 5.47
C ASP A 309 -11.60 6.19 5.28
N LEU A 310 -11.12 5.83 4.09
CA LEU A 310 -9.73 5.94 3.67
C LEU A 310 -9.18 7.35 3.81
N ASP A 311 -10.00 8.36 3.54
CA ASP A 311 -9.60 9.74 3.53
C ASP A 311 -9.47 10.33 4.94
N ASP A 312 -10.26 9.84 5.89
CA ASP A 312 -10.22 10.27 7.29
C ASP A 312 -8.91 9.92 8.01
N HIS A 313 -8.29 8.80 7.65
CA HIS A 313 -7.07 8.31 8.30
C HIS A 313 -5.94 9.36 8.32
N PRO A 314 -5.42 9.84 7.17
CA PRO A 314 -4.38 10.85 7.19
C PRO A 314 -4.89 12.22 7.65
N LEU A 315 -6.16 12.56 7.43
CA LEU A 315 -6.75 13.81 7.92
C LEU A 315 -6.74 13.87 9.45
N TYR A 316 -7.00 12.76 10.14
CA TYR A 316 -6.90 12.67 11.59
C TYR A 316 -5.48 13.06 12.07
N HIS A 317 -4.45 12.56 11.41
CA HIS A 317 -3.04 12.84 11.76
C HIS A 317 -2.54 14.21 11.30
N ALA A 318 -3.25 14.85 10.37
CA ALA A 318 -3.00 16.23 9.97
C ALA A 318 -3.44 17.25 11.05
N LEU A 319 -4.18 16.83 12.09
CA LEU A 319 -4.68 17.72 13.13
C LEU A 319 -3.66 17.86 14.28
N PRO A 320 -3.32 19.08 14.73
CA PRO A 320 -2.30 19.30 15.77
C PRO A 320 -2.52 18.56 17.08
N ARG A 321 -3.79 18.36 17.47
CA ARG A 321 -4.16 17.64 18.69
C ARG A 321 -3.69 16.17 18.70
N ASN A 322 -3.45 15.59 17.52
CA ASN A 322 -3.09 14.18 17.35
C ASN A 322 -1.58 13.98 17.12
N LEU A 323 -0.77 15.03 17.31
CA LEU A 323 0.69 14.94 17.17
C LEU A 323 1.35 13.96 18.14
N GLY A 324 0.73 13.61 19.28
CA GLY A 324 1.28 12.61 20.20
C GLY A 324 1.25 11.18 19.65
N GLU A 325 0.44 10.90 18.63
CA GLU A 325 0.14 9.53 18.19
C GLU A 325 1.33 8.79 17.55
N PHE A 326 2.42 9.47 17.22
CA PHE A 326 3.63 8.85 16.69
C PHE A 326 4.76 8.73 17.73
N ASP A 327 4.57 9.22 18.95
CA ASP A 327 5.66 9.34 19.93
C ASP A 327 6.29 7.98 20.25
N PHE A 328 5.49 6.90 20.19
CA PHE A 328 5.95 5.54 20.38
C PHE A 328 7.04 5.14 19.39
N LEU A 329 7.02 5.64 18.14
CA LEU A 329 8.03 5.33 17.11
C LEU A 329 9.42 5.79 17.54
N PHE A 330 9.50 6.87 18.31
CA PHE A 330 10.75 7.52 18.71
C PHE A 330 11.22 7.10 20.11
N ALA A 331 10.45 6.27 20.82
CA ALA A 331 10.67 5.96 22.23
C ALA A 331 11.97 5.19 22.52
N SER A 332 12.51 4.43 21.56
CA SER A 332 13.77 3.70 21.73
C SER A 332 15.01 4.61 21.71
N GLY A 333 14.92 5.77 21.06
CA GLY A 333 16.08 6.59 20.72
C GLY A 333 17.05 5.95 19.72
N SER A 334 16.71 4.79 19.15
CA SER A 334 17.56 4.04 18.21
C SER A 334 17.82 4.86 16.95
N ARG A 335 19.07 4.88 16.50
CA ARG A 335 19.53 5.60 15.31
C ARG A 335 20.45 4.75 14.47
N VAL A 336 20.36 4.90 13.15
CA VAL A 336 21.24 4.27 12.17
C VAL A 336 21.52 5.23 11.04
N ARG A 337 22.71 5.15 10.44
CA ARG A 337 23.03 5.90 9.22
C ARG A 337 22.73 5.05 8.01
N LEU A 338 22.42 5.69 6.88
CA LEU A 338 22.12 4.96 5.64
C LEU A 338 23.27 4.03 5.24
N GLU A 339 24.51 4.50 5.36
CA GLU A 339 25.71 3.72 5.03
C GLU A 339 25.96 2.50 5.92
N ASP A 340 25.33 2.46 7.10
CA ASP A 340 25.48 1.34 8.05
C ASP A 340 24.41 0.26 7.80
N LEU A 341 23.42 0.52 6.94
CA LEU A 341 22.40 -0.46 6.55
C LEU A 341 22.95 -1.44 5.50
N PRO A 342 22.53 -2.71 5.50
CA PRO A 342 22.94 -3.64 4.48
C PRO A 342 22.42 -3.19 3.10
N HIS A 343 23.32 -3.10 2.12
CA HIS A 343 22.99 -2.87 0.71
C HIS A 343 23.15 -4.19 -0.06
N PRO A 344 22.11 -5.04 -0.08
CA PRO A 344 22.22 -6.34 -0.73
C PRO A 344 22.34 -6.17 -2.25
N GLU A 345 23.26 -6.91 -2.85
CA GLU A 345 23.36 -6.97 -4.31
C GLU A 345 22.14 -7.68 -4.89
N THR A 346 21.47 -7.04 -5.85
CA THR A 346 20.31 -7.58 -6.55
C THR A 346 20.59 -7.65 -8.05
N PRO A 347 21.14 -8.77 -8.55
CA PRO A 347 21.64 -8.84 -9.93
C PRO A 347 20.52 -8.84 -10.97
N SER A 348 19.30 -9.21 -10.60
CA SER A 348 18.14 -9.23 -11.52
C SER A 348 16.80 -9.12 -10.76
N PRO A 349 15.69 -8.79 -11.45
CA PRO A 349 14.35 -8.86 -10.87
C PRO A 349 14.00 -10.26 -10.31
N GLU A 350 14.40 -11.33 -10.97
CA GLU A 350 14.11 -12.71 -10.54
C GLU A 350 14.81 -13.04 -9.23
N ALA A 351 16.06 -12.57 -9.05
CA ALA A 351 16.78 -12.73 -7.79
C ALA A 351 16.11 -11.95 -6.66
N VAL A 352 15.57 -10.76 -6.95
CA VAL A 352 14.76 -9.99 -5.98
C VAL A 352 13.51 -10.78 -5.60
N LEU A 353 12.74 -11.25 -6.57
CA LEU A 353 11.50 -12.00 -6.32
C LEU A 353 11.78 -13.26 -5.50
N ALA A 354 12.82 -14.02 -5.83
CA ALA A 354 13.20 -15.23 -5.11
C ALA A 354 13.50 -14.92 -3.63
N ARG A 355 14.25 -13.86 -3.34
CA ARG A 355 14.57 -13.46 -1.95
C ARG A 355 13.34 -13.02 -1.16
N LEU A 356 12.42 -12.27 -1.77
CA LEU A 356 11.18 -11.85 -1.12
C LEU A 356 10.31 -13.07 -0.79
N VAL A 357 10.17 -14.00 -1.74
CA VAL A 357 9.40 -15.25 -1.53
C VAL A 357 10.05 -16.14 -0.48
N GLU A 358 11.37 -16.28 -0.51
CA GLU A 358 12.12 -17.07 0.49
C GLU A 358 11.92 -16.52 1.90
N ALA A 359 12.01 -15.20 2.08
CA ALA A 359 11.79 -14.57 3.38
C ALA A 359 10.36 -14.73 3.89
N ALA A 360 9.36 -14.61 2.99
CA ALA A 360 7.96 -14.83 3.35
C ALA A 360 7.71 -16.29 3.76
N ASN A 361 8.25 -17.25 3.00
CA ASN A 361 8.16 -18.68 3.30
C ASN A 361 8.88 -19.04 4.60
N ALA A 362 10.05 -18.45 4.88
CA ALA A 362 10.78 -18.63 6.13
C ALA A 362 9.99 -18.10 7.34
N ALA A 363 9.17 -17.06 7.14
CA ALA A 363 8.21 -16.57 8.12
C ALA A 363 6.91 -17.40 8.21
N GLY A 364 6.81 -18.49 7.44
CA GLY A 364 5.67 -19.42 7.43
C GLY A 364 4.51 -19.00 6.52
N ALA A 365 4.68 -17.97 5.69
CA ALA A 365 3.67 -17.52 4.75
C ALA A 365 3.79 -18.27 3.41
N ARG A 366 2.65 -18.65 2.81
CA ARG A 366 2.57 -19.05 1.40
C ARG A 366 2.43 -17.80 0.55
N VAL A 367 3.13 -17.75 -0.58
CA VAL A 367 3.06 -16.62 -1.51
C VAL A 367 2.38 -17.05 -2.81
N ALA A 368 1.40 -16.28 -3.25
CA ALA A 368 0.74 -16.53 -4.53
C ALA A 368 0.34 -15.22 -5.21
N TYR A 369 0.01 -15.29 -6.50
CA TYR A 369 -0.57 -14.16 -7.22
C TYR A 369 -1.64 -14.60 -8.22
N VAL A 370 -2.55 -13.69 -8.56
CA VAL A 370 -3.49 -13.82 -9.68
C VAL A 370 -3.15 -12.74 -10.69
N ASP A 371 -2.88 -13.11 -11.94
CA ASP A 371 -2.83 -12.15 -13.05
C ASP A 371 -4.27 -11.73 -13.41
N ILE A 372 -4.57 -10.45 -13.20
CA ILE A 372 -5.88 -9.85 -13.47
C ILE A 372 -5.79 -8.80 -14.59
N THR A 373 -4.73 -8.81 -15.39
CA THR A 373 -4.55 -7.90 -16.52
C THR A 373 -5.79 -7.91 -17.41
N ALA A 374 -6.41 -6.75 -17.60
CA ALA A 374 -7.59 -6.65 -18.46
C ALA A 374 -7.25 -7.08 -19.91
N PRO A 375 -8.17 -7.77 -20.64
CA PRO A 375 -7.88 -8.31 -21.97
C PRO A 375 -7.45 -7.28 -23.03
N ASP A 376 -7.91 -6.03 -22.92
CA ASP A 376 -7.56 -4.90 -23.78
C ASP A 376 -6.23 -4.23 -23.36
N ILE A 377 -5.79 -4.40 -22.11
CA ILE A 377 -4.48 -3.99 -21.61
C ILE A 377 -3.40 -5.01 -21.98
N ALA A 378 -3.71 -6.31 -21.93
CA ALA A 378 -2.72 -7.38 -22.10
C ALA A 378 -1.85 -7.28 -23.37
N PRO A 379 -2.37 -6.86 -24.56
CA PRO A 379 -1.58 -6.64 -25.76
C PRO A 379 -0.59 -5.47 -25.67
N LEU A 380 -0.80 -4.54 -24.73
CA LEU A 380 0.06 -3.38 -24.55
C LEU A 380 1.35 -3.73 -23.81
N GLY A 381 1.47 -4.89 -23.15
CA GLY A 381 2.69 -5.33 -22.48
C GLY A 381 2.61 -5.34 -20.95
N PRO A 382 2.15 -4.26 -20.28
CA PRO A 382 2.02 -4.25 -18.82
C PRO A 382 1.21 -5.41 -18.28
N ARG A 383 1.53 -5.78 -17.04
CA ARG A 383 0.83 -6.81 -16.28
C ARG A 383 0.28 -6.23 -14.99
N VAL A 384 -0.89 -6.69 -14.60
CA VAL A 384 -1.54 -6.34 -13.33
C VAL A 384 -1.78 -7.61 -12.54
N VAL A 385 -1.31 -7.64 -11.30
CA VAL A 385 -1.47 -8.80 -10.43
C VAL A 385 -2.09 -8.41 -9.10
N ARG A 386 -2.81 -9.35 -8.50
CA ARG A 386 -3.09 -9.37 -7.07
C ARG A 386 -2.20 -10.40 -6.40
N CYS A 387 -1.30 -9.97 -5.52
CA CYS A 387 -0.47 -10.82 -4.69
C CYS A 387 -1.15 -11.16 -3.36
N PHE A 388 -0.79 -12.32 -2.81
CA PHE A 388 -1.17 -12.82 -1.49
C PHE A 388 0.07 -13.32 -0.78
N ALA A 389 0.17 -13.00 0.52
CA ALA A 389 1.12 -13.60 1.46
C ALA A 389 0.32 -14.02 2.70
N THR A 390 0.15 -15.32 2.92
CA THR A 390 -0.76 -15.79 3.98
C THR A 390 -0.29 -15.34 5.36
N GLY A 391 -1.22 -14.89 6.19
CA GLY A 391 -0.95 -14.44 7.55
C GLY A 391 -0.31 -13.05 7.66
N PHE A 392 0.06 -12.39 6.56
CA PHE A 392 0.53 -10.99 6.60
C PHE A 392 -0.60 -10.08 7.04
N GLN A 393 -0.30 -9.15 7.95
CA GLN A 393 -1.28 -8.25 8.53
C GLN A 393 -1.70 -7.20 7.49
N PRO A 394 -2.96 -7.18 7.07
CA PRO A 394 -3.40 -6.24 6.05
C PRO A 394 -3.80 -4.88 6.65
N ILE A 395 -3.69 -3.85 5.80
CA ILE A 395 -4.25 -2.52 6.06
C ILE A 395 -5.79 -2.54 6.00
N HIS A 396 -6.42 -1.59 6.70
CA HIS A 396 -7.88 -1.43 6.79
C HIS A 396 -8.23 0.06 6.85
N PHE A 397 -9.45 0.43 6.50
CA PHE A 397 -9.88 1.83 6.57
C PHE A 397 -11.20 1.93 7.31
N GLY A 398 -11.28 2.86 8.25
CA GLY A 398 -12.38 3.01 9.21
C GLY A 398 -12.07 2.39 10.57
N HIS A 399 -12.57 3.03 11.63
CA HIS A 399 -12.47 2.54 12.99
C HIS A 399 -13.21 1.21 13.17
N GLY A 400 -12.55 0.24 13.78
CA GLY A 400 -13.12 -1.10 14.04
C GLY A 400 -13.06 -2.06 12.84
N GLU A 401 -12.62 -1.59 11.67
CA GLU A 401 -12.50 -2.39 10.43
C GLU A 401 -11.21 -3.23 10.37
N GLY A 402 -10.35 -3.13 11.39
CA GLY A 402 -9.10 -3.88 11.47
C GLY A 402 -9.32 -5.38 11.50
N ARG A 403 -8.49 -6.15 10.81
CA ARG A 403 -8.58 -7.62 10.80
C ARG A 403 -7.69 -8.20 11.90
N LEU A 404 -8.24 -8.32 13.12
CA LEU A 404 -7.45 -8.61 14.34
C LEU A 404 -7.33 -10.11 14.66
N GLY A 405 -7.85 -10.99 13.79
CA GLY A 405 -7.78 -12.45 13.97
C GLY A 405 -6.46 -13.08 13.55
N GLY A 406 -5.53 -12.31 12.96
CA GLY A 406 -4.25 -12.80 12.46
C GLY A 406 -3.24 -13.05 13.58
N ARG A 407 -2.64 -14.25 13.63
CA ARG A 407 -1.60 -14.59 14.62
C ARG A 407 -0.35 -13.73 14.52
N ARG A 408 0.05 -13.39 13.29
CA ARG A 408 1.26 -12.62 13.01
C ARG A 408 1.26 -11.25 13.70
N LEU A 409 0.09 -10.62 13.83
CA LEU A 409 -0.09 -9.35 14.56
C LEU A 409 0.46 -9.39 15.99
N TYR A 410 0.29 -10.53 16.67
CA TYR A 410 0.67 -10.72 18.06
C TYR A 410 2.03 -11.41 18.23
N GLU A 411 2.40 -12.30 17.31
CA GLU A 411 3.61 -13.12 17.43
C GLU A 411 4.87 -12.46 16.83
N ALA A 412 4.72 -11.67 15.76
CA ALA A 412 5.86 -11.05 15.09
C ALA A 412 6.68 -10.13 16.03
N PRO A 413 6.07 -9.27 16.87
CA PRO A 413 6.83 -8.45 17.81
C PRO A 413 7.71 -9.26 18.79
N LEU A 414 7.31 -10.48 19.15
CA LEU A 414 8.10 -11.36 20.01
C LEU A 414 9.28 -11.94 19.24
N ARG A 415 9.03 -12.45 18.02
CA ARG A 415 10.07 -13.00 17.15
C ARG A 415 11.13 -11.94 16.82
N TRP A 416 10.72 -10.68 16.67
CA TRP A 416 11.62 -9.56 16.42
C TRP A 416 12.33 -9.05 17.70
N GLY A 417 12.03 -9.62 18.87
CA GLY A 417 12.63 -9.21 20.15
C GLY A 417 12.16 -7.84 20.65
N LEU A 418 11.06 -7.31 20.10
CA LEU A 418 10.51 -5.99 20.47
C LEU A 418 9.50 -6.07 21.62
N ARG A 419 9.03 -7.28 21.96
CA ARG A 419 8.15 -7.55 23.10
C ARG A 419 8.49 -8.89 23.76
N ALA A 420 8.33 -8.97 25.08
CA ALA A 420 8.51 -10.21 25.84
C ALA A 420 7.25 -11.10 25.86
N ALA A 421 6.07 -10.53 25.62
CA ALA A 421 4.77 -11.20 25.61
C ALA A 421 3.85 -10.55 24.58
N PRO A 422 2.87 -11.29 24.01
CA PRO A 422 1.92 -10.71 23.06
C PRO A 422 0.98 -9.74 23.80
N LEU A 423 0.55 -8.68 23.11
CA LEU A 423 -0.54 -7.84 23.61
C LEU A 423 -1.85 -8.62 23.60
N ALA A 424 -2.75 -8.31 24.53
CA ALA A 424 -4.15 -8.68 24.36
C ALA A 424 -4.76 -7.80 23.26
N GLU A 425 -5.79 -8.30 22.57
CA GLU A 425 -6.50 -7.56 21.52
C GLU A 425 -7.00 -6.18 22.02
N ALA A 426 -7.44 -6.11 23.28
CA ALA A 426 -7.91 -4.86 23.90
C ALA A 426 -6.80 -3.84 24.18
N ASP A 427 -5.54 -4.26 24.19
CA ASP A 427 -4.37 -3.39 24.43
C ASP A 427 -3.73 -2.89 23.12
N LEU A 428 -4.25 -3.32 21.97
CA LEU A 428 -3.83 -2.81 20.66
C LEU A 428 -4.16 -1.32 20.54
N ASN A 429 -3.37 -0.61 19.76
CA ASN A 429 -3.55 0.82 19.51
C ASN A 429 -4.91 1.07 18.84
N PRO A 430 -5.86 1.78 19.49
CA PRO A 430 -7.14 2.11 18.87
C PRO A 430 -7.03 3.25 17.86
N CYS A 431 -5.90 3.98 17.85
CA CYS A 431 -5.66 5.08 16.93
C CYS A 431 -5.54 4.57 15.49
N PRO A 432 -6.23 5.18 14.50
CA PRO A 432 -6.11 4.80 13.09
C PRO A 432 -4.68 4.99 12.59
N HIS A 433 -4.23 4.19 11.63
CA HIS A 433 -2.93 4.40 10.98
C HIS A 433 -2.97 5.64 10.06
N PRO A 434 -1.83 6.25 9.73
CA PRO A 434 -1.78 7.55 9.05
C PRO A 434 -1.82 7.51 7.51
N LEU A 435 -2.25 6.39 6.92
CA LEU A 435 -2.24 6.21 5.46
C LEU A 435 -3.64 6.27 4.88
N ALA A 436 -3.70 6.76 3.64
CA ALA A 436 -4.81 6.63 2.71
C ALA A 436 -4.47 5.54 1.68
#